data_AF-A0A161MQC1-F1
#
_entry.id   AF-A0A161MQC1-F1
#
_cell.length_a   1.000
_cell.length_b   1.000
_cell.length_c   1.000
_cell.angle_alpha   90.00
_cell.angle_beta   90.00
_cell.angle_gamma   90.00
#
_symmetry.space_group_name_H-M   'P 1'
#
loop_
_entity.id
_entity.type
_entity.pdbx_description
1 polymer ?
#
loop_
_entity_poly.entity_id
_entity_poly.type
_entity_poly.pdbx_seq_one_letter_code
_entity_poly.pdbx_strand_id
1 'polypeptide(L)'
;MMACSSSHLNRPKRDQERKCTPGTTWKQDCNTCFCTDNGQVGCTLMACSTSHQYRPKRDQERTCTPGTTWIVDCNTCFCSRNGQVGCTLKACTSPSEQTKTR
;
A
#
# COMPACT_ATOMS: atom_id res chain seq x y z
N MET A 1 9.46 -59.01 -33.32
CA MET A 1 8.60 -57.84 -33.60
C MET A 1 7.97 -57.42 -32.28
N MET A 2 8.51 -56.38 -31.63
CA MET A 2 7.97 -55.88 -30.36
C MET A 2 6.74 -55.02 -30.63
N ALA A 3 5.63 -55.35 -29.96
CA ALA A 3 4.39 -54.61 -30.00
C ALA A 3 4.52 -53.34 -29.16
N CYS A 4 4.06 -52.19 -29.68
CA CYS A 4 3.75 -51.02 -28.88
C CYS A 4 2.23 -50.85 -28.82
N SER A 5 1.62 -51.44 -27.79
CA SER A 5 0.30 -51.07 -27.32
C SER A 5 0.44 -49.86 -26.40
N SER A 6 0.28 -48.65 -26.94
CA SER A 6 0.20 -47.44 -26.14
C SER A 6 -1.10 -46.71 -26.46
N SER A 7 -2.18 -47.19 -25.84
CA SER A 7 -3.43 -46.46 -25.69
C SER A 7 -3.11 -45.17 -24.92
N HIS A 8 -2.87 -44.07 -25.65
CA HIS A 8 -2.61 -42.77 -25.06
C HIS A 8 -3.85 -42.31 -24.28
N LEU A 9 -3.75 -42.55 -22.97
CA LEU A 9 -4.21 -41.73 -21.86
C LEU A 9 -5.56 -41.03 -22.08
N ASN A 10 -6.60 -41.60 -21.49
CA ASN A 10 -7.79 -40.87 -21.10
C ASN A 10 -7.35 -39.75 -20.13
N ARG A 11 -7.00 -38.58 -20.68
CA ARG A 11 -6.68 -37.40 -19.87
C ARG A 11 -8.03 -36.90 -19.36
N PRO A 12 -8.34 -37.04 -18.06
CA PRO A 12 -9.59 -36.49 -17.54
C PRO A 12 -9.62 -35.02 -17.91
N LYS A 13 -10.73 -34.60 -18.53
CA LYS A 13 -10.94 -33.21 -18.93
C LYS A 13 -10.89 -32.37 -17.67
N ARG A 14 -9.69 -31.81 -17.42
CA ARG A 14 -9.38 -30.57 -16.74
C ARG A 14 -10.52 -30.14 -15.82
N ASP A 15 -10.46 -30.57 -14.56
CA ASP A 15 -10.79 -29.63 -13.49
C ASP A 15 -9.90 -28.42 -13.75
N GLN A 16 -10.43 -27.44 -14.50
CA GLN A 16 -9.88 -26.12 -14.55
C GLN A 16 -9.86 -25.70 -13.10
N GLU A 17 -8.69 -25.77 -12.47
CA GLU A 17 -8.45 -25.36 -11.11
C GLU A 17 -9.16 -24.03 -10.91
N ARG A 18 -10.32 -24.08 -10.24
CA ARG A 18 -11.22 -22.93 -10.17
C ARG A 18 -10.47 -21.88 -9.39
N LYS A 19 -10.12 -20.78 -10.05
CA LYS A 19 -9.30 -19.72 -9.43
C LYS A 19 -10.11 -18.92 -8.42
N CYS A 20 -11.43 -19.06 -8.45
CA CYS A 20 -12.39 -18.37 -7.60
C CYS A 20 -13.68 -19.20 -7.47
N THR A 21 -14.51 -18.85 -6.49
CA THR A 21 -15.83 -19.46 -6.28
C THR A 21 -16.86 -18.84 -7.23
N PRO A 22 -17.54 -19.61 -8.10
CA PRO A 22 -18.58 -19.10 -9.00
C PRO A 22 -19.62 -18.20 -8.31
N GLY A 23 -20.01 -17.11 -8.98
CA GLY A 23 -21.00 -16.15 -8.48
C GLY A 23 -20.48 -15.17 -7.44
N THR A 24 -19.23 -15.32 -6.96
CA THR A 24 -18.63 -14.33 -6.05
C THR A 24 -18.21 -13.07 -6.78
N THR A 25 -18.32 -11.94 -6.08
CA THR A 25 -17.86 -10.62 -6.54
C THR A 25 -17.02 -9.99 -5.43
N TRP A 26 -15.89 -9.37 -5.80
CA TRP A 26 -14.99 -8.70 -4.87
C TRP A 26 -14.38 -7.45 -5.50
N LYS A 27 -13.66 -6.68 -4.67
CA LYS A 27 -12.91 -5.51 -5.09
C LYS A 27 -11.41 -5.82 -5.09
N GLN A 28 -10.73 -5.45 -6.17
CA GLN A 28 -9.28 -5.44 -6.27
C GLN A 28 -8.86 -4.03 -6.69
N ASP A 29 -8.23 -3.30 -5.77
CA ASP A 29 -8.06 -1.85 -5.86
C ASP A 29 -9.41 -1.15 -6.12
N CYS A 30 -9.48 -0.27 -7.12
CA CYS A 30 -10.73 0.36 -7.53
C CYS A 30 -11.61 -0.58 -8.38
N ASN A 31 -11.02 -1.63 -8.95
CA ASN A 31 -11.70 -2.52 -9.90
C ASN A 31 -12.66 -3.49 -9.21
N THR A 32 -13.79 -3.74 -9.87
CA THR A 32 -14.74 -4.79 -9.47
C THR A 32 -14.41 -6.05 -10.24
N CYS A 33 -14.22 -7.15 -9.52
CA CYS A 33 -13.96 -8.46 -10.06
C CYS A 33 -15.11 -9.42 -9.74
N PHE A 34 -15.37 -10.38 -10.63
CA PHE A 34 -16.37 -11.42 -10.46
C PHE A 34 -15.85 -12.77 -10.92
N CYS A 35 -16.39 -13.84 -10.34
CA CYS A 35 -16.11 -15.19 -10.75
C CYS A 35 -17.21 -15.73 -11.65
N THR A 36 -16.84 -16.10 -12.87
CA THR A 36 -17.73 -16.81 -13.81
C THR A 36 -18.06 -18.23 -13.33
N ASP A 37 -19.11 -18.82 -13.88
CA ASP A 37 -19.51 -20.20 -13.58
C ASP A 37 -18.44 -21.24 -13.91
N ASN A 38 -17.55 -20.90 -14.85
CA ASN A 38 -16.41 -21.72 -15.24
C ASN A 38 -15.17 -21.53 -14.34
N GLY A 39 -15.28 -20.77 -13.23
CA GLY A 39 -14.18 -20.55 -12.28
C GLY A 39 -13.10 -19.58 -12.79
N GLN A 40 -13.41 -18.75 -13.79
CA GLN A 40 -12.52 -17.71 -14.32
C GLN A 40 -12.87 -16.35 -13.73
N VAL A 41 -11.83 -15.55 -13.47
CA VAL A 41 -11.95 -14.19 -12.95
C VAL A 41 -12.07 -13.20 -14.10
N GLY A 42 -13.08 -12.34 -14.05
CA GLY A 42 -13.17 -11.12 -14.86
C GLY A 42 -13.14 -9.88 -13.96
N CYS A 43 -12.44 -8.82 -14.36
CA CYS A 43 -12.37 -7.57 -13.63
C CYS A 43 -12.62 -6.38 -14.55
N THR A 44 -13.15 -5.28 -14.01
CA THR A 44 -13.08 -3.98 -14.69
C THR A 44 -11.62 -3.55 -14.88
N LEU A 45 -11.34 -2.70 -15.86
CA LEU A 45 -10.00 -2.21 -16.19
C LEU A 45 -9.88 -0.68 -15.96
N MET A 46 -10.41 -0.21 -14.84
CA MET A 46 -10.23 1.18 -14.44
C MET A 46 -8.77 1.44 -14.11
N ALA A 47 -8.24 2.56 -14.62
CA ALA A 47 -6.96 3.09 -14.20
C ALA A 47 -7.11 3.60 -12.76
N CYS A 48 -6.83 2.72 -11.81
CA CYS A 48 -6.83 3.10 -10.40
C CYS A 48 -5.68 4.07 -10.18
N SER A 49 -6.00 5.28 -9.72
CA SER A 49 -4.95 6.20 -9.29
C SER A 49 -4.19 5.54 -8.14
N THR A 50 -2.87 5.44 -8.26
CA THR A 50 -1.94 5.10 -7.15
C THR A 50 -1.87 6.22 -6.12
N SER A 51 -2.98 6.93 -5.95
CA SER A 51 -3.29 7.65 -4.75
C SER A 51 -3.68 6.60 -3.68
N HIS A 52 -2.88 5.57 -3.41
CA HIS A 52 -1.83 5.77 -2.39
C HIS A 52 -1.36 7.23 -2.31
N GLN A 53 -2.28 8.11 -1.92
CA GLN A 53 -2.00 8.89 -0.76
C GLN A 53 -1.58 7.82 0.26
N TYR A 54 -0.27 7.62 0.36
CA TYR A 54 0.33 7.91 1.64
C TYR A 54 -0.24 9.27 2.09
N ARG A 55 -1.50 9.26 2.53
CA ARG A 55 -1.85 9.94 3.75
C ARG A 55 -0.97 9.17 4.70
N PRO A 56 0.20 9.69 5.13
CA PRO A 56 0.72 9.20 6.39
C PRO A 56 -0.51 9.19 7.29
N LYS A 57 -0.87 8.02 7.83
CA LYS A 57 -2.00 7.90 8.74
C LYS A 57 -1.91 9.13 9.63
N ARG A 58 -2.80 10.11 9.45
CA ARG A 58 -2.82 11.27 10.33
C ARG A 58 -3.23 10.80 11.75
N ASP A 59 -3.63 9.54 11.83
CA ASP A 59 -3.95 8.70 12.97
C ASP A 59 -2.82 7.76 13.43
N GLN A 60 -1.57 7.93 12.98
CA GLN A 60 -0.45 7.53 13.84
C GLN A 60 -0.17 8.70 14.76
N GLU A 61 -0.92 8.74 15.87
CA GLU A 61 -0.44 9.22 17.17
C GLU A 61 0.41 10.49 17.07
N ARG A 62 -0.16 11.59 16.55
CA ARG A 62 0.44 12.92 16.79
C ARG A 62 0.22 13.39 18.22
N THR A 63 0.16 12.46 19.17
CA THR A 63 -0.01 12.71 20.59
C THR A 63 1.37 13.02 21.14
N CYS A 64 1.72 14.30 21.15
CA CYS A 64 2.85 14.78 21.93
C CYS A 64 2.46 14.88 23.41
N THR A 65 3.44 14.82 24.32
CA THR A 65 3.18 15.01 25.76
C THR A 65 2.82 16.47 26.02
N PRO A 66 1.61 16.80 26.52
CA PRO A 66 1.20 18.18 26.78
C PRO A 66 2.21 18.99 27.60
N GLY A 67 2.52 20.20 27.16
CA GLY A 67 3.45 21.10 27.85
C GLY A 67 4.93 20.83 27.59
N THR A 68 5.26 19.84 26.75
CA THR A 68 6.64 19.63 26.32
C THR A 68 7.05 20.57 25.18
N THR A 69 8.35 20.88 25.13
CA THR A 69 8.99 21.71 24.11
C THR A 69 10.26 21.01 23.65
N TRP A 70 10.51 21.00 22.34
CA TRP A 70 11.71 20.40 21.74
C TRP A 70 12.15 21.19 20.51
N ILE A 71 13.32 20.88 19.97
CA ILE A 71 13.87 21.53 18.78
C ILE A 71 13.94 20.51 17.65
N VAL A 72 13.42 20.88 16.48
CA VAL A 72 13.58 20.15 15.21
C VAL A 72 14.34 21.05 14.27
N ASP A 73 15.55 20.63 13.87
CA ASP A 73 16.53 21.48 13.18
C ASP A 73 16.84 22.76 13.98
N CYS A 74 16.44 23.92 13.48
CA CYS A 74 16.54 25.22 14.15
C CYS A 74 15.20 25.75 14.66
N ASN A 75 14.13 24.96 14.51
CA ASN A 75 12.77 25.34 14.86
C ASN A 75 12.40 24.84 16.25
N THR A 76 11.85 25.74 17.06
CA THR A 76 11.31 25.41 18.37
C THR A 76 9.88 24.91 18.20
N CYS A 77 9.62 23.71 18.68
CA CYS A 77 8.33 23.05 18.68
C CYS A 77 7.78 22.92 20.10
N PHE A 78 6.46 22.99 20.26
CA PHE A 78 5.77 22.78 21.52
C PHE A 78 4.54 21.89 21.35
N CYS A 79 4.18 21.19 22.43
CA CYS A 79 2.94 20.45 22.53
C CYS A 79 1.88 21.23 23.29
N SER A 80 0.78 21.56 22.62
CA SER A 80 -0.39 22.15 23.26
C SER A 80 -1.09 21.15 24.20
N ARG A 81 -1.97 21.67 25.08
CA ARG A 81 -2.76 20.85 26.00
C ARG A 81 -3.65 19.81 25.31
N ASN A 82 -4.03 20.07 24.07
CA ASN A 82 -4.88 19.20 23.26
C ASN A 82 -4.07 18.17 22.45
N GLY A 83 -2.78 18.02 22.74
CA GLY A 83 -1.89 17.11 22.02
C GLY A 83 -1.54 17.58 20.61
N GLN A 84 -1.75 18.86 20.26
CA GLN A 84 -1.37 19.40 18.95
C GLN A 84 0.02 20.00 19.01
N VAL A 85 0.84 19.66 18.01
CA VAL A 85 2.20 20.19 17.82
C VAL A 85 2.15 21.52 17.06
N GLY A 86 2.83 22.54 17.60
CA GLY A 86 3.13 23.78 16.89
C GLY A 86 4.64 24.02 16.84
N CYS A 87 5.17 24.46 15.71
CA CYS A 87 6.60 24.77 15.54
C CYS A 87 6.79 26.15 14.92
N THR A 88 7.92 26.81 15.20
CA THR A 88 8.36 27.97 14.40
C THR A 88 8.68 27.55 12.97
N LEU A 89 8.69 28.51 12.03
CA LEU A 89 8.95 28.28 10.60
C LEU A 89 10.18 29.05 10.12
N LYS A 90 11.30 28.89 10.81
CA LYS A 90 12.61 29.40 10.41
C LYS A 90 13.16 28.52 9.27
N ALA A 91 13.69 29.17 8.24
CA ALA A 91 14.50 28.50 7.23
C ALA A 91 15.84 28.13 7.86
N CYS A 92 16.03 26.84 8.17
CA CYS A 92 17.26 26.35 8.76
C CYS A 92 18.28 26.10 7.65
N THR A 93 19.43 26.78 7.69
CA THR A 93 20.59 26.40 6.91
C THR A 93 21.22 25.16 7.57
N SER A 94 21.56 24.15 6.78
CA SER A 94 22.17 22.92 7.30
C SER A 94 23.52 23.20 7.98
N PRO A 95 24.01 22.32 8.87
CA PRO A 95 25.33 22.50 9.50
C PRO A 95 26.53 22.38 8.54
N SER A 96 26.33 22.17 7.24
CA SER A 96 27.42 22.02 6.28
C SER A 96 27.96 23.33 5.72
N GLU A 97 27.36 24.48 6.00
CA GLU A 97 27.90 25.81 5.62
C GLU A 97 28.46 26.58 6.82
N GLN A 98 29.18 25.87 7.69
CA GLN A 98 30.14 26.49 8.61
C GLN A 98 31.52 25.84 8.42
N THR A 99 32.06 25.94 7.21
CA THR A 99 33.50 25.73 7.02
C THR A 99 34.15 27.00 6.46
N LYS A 100 34.84 27.68 7.38
CA LYS A 100 36.05 28.50 7.18
C LYS A 100 35.91 29.93 6.67
N THR A 101 36.01 30.83 7.64
CA THR A 101 36.78 32.08 7.61
C THR A 101 38.04 32.00 6.72
N ARG A 102 38.18 32.96 5.80
CA ARG A 102 39.33 33.87 5.79
C ARG A 102 38.89 35.25 5.35
#